data_AF-A0A5D8YLJ3-F1
#
_entry.id   AF-A0A5D8YLJ3-F1
#
_cell.length_a   1.000
_cell.length_b   1.000
_cell.length_c   1.000
_cell.angle_alpha   90.00
_cell.angle_beta   90.00
_cell.angle_gamma   90.00
#
_symmetry.space_group_name_H-M   'P 1'
#
loop_
_entity.id
_entity.type
_entity.pdbx_description
1 polymer ?
#
loop_
_entity_poly.entity_id
_entity_poly.type
_entity_poly.pdbx_seq_one_letter_code
_entity_poly.pdbx_strand_id
1 'polypeptide(L)'
;MKKSIVLLLLAGTLQCAKAQVLSWSFSGNIKGSEKSSPATQVDPNLEPSLLTRGPALIPQKATYSFASAFPVNATKKDAVKAGAYYQFTIQAKKDYAVSLSALDVVLRIQKNAPKYYRWQYSLDGKNFTDLGNADIKSGTTINNGQEQPTLDLSGYKALQHVPASVSITFRLYAWGGLGTTDNGFRIGKSNTQRSALVLKGKVTRQ
;
A
#
# COMPACT_ATOMS: atom_id res chain seq x y z
N MET A 1 -24.23 -20.71 55.28
CA MET A 1 -23.15 -20.55 54.28
C MET A 1 -23.77 -20.25 52.91
N LYS A 2 -24.02 -18.98 52.60
CA LYS A 2 -24.57 -18.56 51.29
C LYS A 2 -23.40 -18.19 50.37
N LYS A 3 -23.22 -18.94 49.29
CA LYS A 3 -22.21 -18.70 48.25
C LYS A 3 -22.79 -17.70 47.25
N SER A 4 -22.26 -16.48 47.22
CA SER A 4 -22.54 -15.53 46.15
C SER A 4 -21.46 -15.67 45.08
N ILE A 5 -21.82 -16.19 43.91
CA ILE A 5 -20.99 -16.19 42.70
C ILE A 5 -21.27 -14.86 41.98
N VAL A 6 -20.24 -14.03 41.87
CA VAL A 6 -20.28 -12.81 41.05
C VAL A 6 -19.87 -13.21 39.64
N LEU A 7 -20.80 -13.12 38.69
CA LEU A 7 -20.54 -13.33 37.28
C LEU A 7 -20.06 -12.00 36.68
N LEU A 8 -18.73 -11.85 36.49
CA LEU A 8 -18.18 -10.75 35.73
C LEU A 8 -18.48 -10.97 34.24
N LEU A 9 -19.43 -10.20 33.68
CA LEU A 9 -19.55 -10.04 32.24
C LEU A 9 -18.42 -9.13 31.76
N LEU A 10 -17.40 -9.73 31.15
CA LEU A 10 -16.37 -9.00 30.43
C LEU A 10 -16.95 -8.60 29.06
N ALA A 11 -17.50 -7.38 28.97
CA ALA A 11 -17.89 -6.79 27.69
C ALA A 11 -16.63 -6.48 26.88
N GLY A 12 -16.18 -7.45 26.08
CA GLY A 12 -15.13 -7.24 25.09
C GLY A 12 -15.62 -6.26 24.04
N THR A 13 -15.13 -5.03 24.07
CA THR A 13 -15.26 -4.13 22.92
C THR A 13 -14.51 -4.77 21.75
N LEU A 14 -15.25 -5.37 20.82
CA LEU A 14 -14.72 -5.69 19.50
C LEU A 14 -14.37 -4.35 18.84
N GLN A 15 -13.13 -3.91 19.03
CA GLN A 15 -12.52 -2.90 18.19
C GLN A 15 -12.55 -3.48 16.77
N CYS A 16 -13.54 -3.07 15.98
CA CYS A 16 -13.61 -3.41 14.56
C CYS A 16 -12.47 -2.66 13.87
N ALA A 17 -11.24 -3.17 14.00
CA ALA A 17 -10.17 -2.84 13.09
C ALA A 17 -10.73 -3.14 11.71
N LYS A 18 -10.87 -2.11 10.86
CA LYS A 18 -11.26 -2.30 9.46
C LYS A 18 -10.37 -3.42 8.90
N ALA A 19 -10.94 -4.58 8.60
CA ALA A 19 -10.19 -5.82 8.49
C ALA A 19 -9.11 -5.67 7.41
N GLN A 20 -7.86 -5.98 7.76
CA GLN A 20 -6.77 -6.03 6.79
C GLN A 20 -7.08 -7.12 5.76
N VAL A 21 -7.29 -6.73 4.51
CA VAL A 21 -7.63 -7.67 3.42
C VAL A 21 -6.40 -8.01 2.55
N LEU A 22 -5.38 -7.16 2.57
CA LEU A 22 -4.15 -7.37 1.80
C LEU A 22 -2.97 -6.66 2.48
N SER A 23 -1.79 -7.29 2.54
CA SER A 23 -0.58 -6.60 3.02
C SER A 23 0.73 -7.17 2.48
N TRP A 24 1.77 -6.34 2.56
CA TRP A 24 3.17 -6.72 2.35
C TRP A 24 4.00 -6.41 3.60
N SER A 25 4.52 -7.46 4.23
CA SER A 25 5.51 -7.39 5.30
C SER A 25 6.83 -7.99 4.82
N PHE A 26 7.89 -7.19 4.83
CA PHE A 26 9.21 -7.61 4.39
C PHE A 26 10.04 -8.07 5.58
N SER A 27 10.52 -9.32 5.57
CA SER A 27 11.33 -9.90 6.65
C SER A 27 12.82 -10.07 6.26
N GLY A 28 13.62 -10.69 7.11
CA GLY A 28 15.09 -10.68 7.03
C GLY A 28 15.72 -11.29 5.78
N ASN A 29 14.99 -12.13 5.03
CA ASN A 29 15.43 -12.71 3.77
C ASN A 29 15.16 -11.81 2.54
N ILE A 30 14.40 -10.72 2.70
CA ILE A 30 14.12 -9.75 1.64
C ILE A 30 15.33 -8.83 1.42
N LYS A 31 15.88 -8.88 0.21
CA LYS A 31 16.99 -8.04 -0.29
C LYS A 31 16.48 -6.62 -0.66
N GLY A 32 15.23 -6.53 -1.08
CA GLY A 32 14.52 -5.33 -1.52
C GLY A 32 14.63 -5.01 -3.00
N SER A 33 15.52 -5.72 -3.71
CA SER A 33 15.71 -5.63 -5.16
C SER A 33 15.03 -6.76 -5.93
N GLU A 34 14.10 -7.48 -5.31
CA GLU A 34 13.33 -8.56 -5.96
C GLU A 34 12.56 -8.01 -7.16
N LYS A 35 12.41 -8.79 -8.24
CA LYS A 35 11.65 -8.37 -9.44
C LYS A 35 10.23 -7.94 -9.09
N SER A 36 9.57 -8.71 -8.23
CA SER A 36 8.24 -8.48 -7.67
C SER A 36 8.19 -9.03 -6.25
N SER A 37 7.18 -8.64 -5.48
CA SER A 37 6.94 -9.19 -4.15
C SER A 37 5.49 -9.66 -4.02
N PRO A 38 5.22 -10.95 -3.76
CA PRO A 38 3.87 -11.39 -3.45
C PRO A 38 3.40 -10.80 -2.12
N ALA A 39 2.10 -10.53 -2.02
CA ALA A 39 1.47 -10.13 -0.77
C ALA A 39 1.71 -11.22 0.29
N THR A 40 2.08 -10.80 1.50
CA THR A 40 2.32 -11.72 2.63
C THR A 40 1.04 -12.12 3.33
N GLN A 41 -0.01 -11.31 3.21
CA GLN A 41 -1.35 -11.66 3.65
C GLN A 41 -2.34 -11.26 2.56
N VAL A 42 -3.23 -12.19 2.24
CA VAL A 42 -4.32 -12.03 1.28
C VAL A 42 -5.57 -12.61 1.93
N ASP A 43 -6.68 -11.88 1.92
CA ASP A 43 -7.98 -12.43 2.32
C ASP A 43 -8.28 -13.68 1.46
N PRO A 44 -8.75 -14.80 2.04
CA PRO A 44 -8.98 -16.05 1.30
C PRO A 44 -9.91 -15.90 0.08
N ASN A 45 -10.75 -14.87 0.06
CA ASN A 45 -11.72 -14.59 -1.00
C ASN A 45 -11.21 -13.56 -2.03
N LEU A 46 -9.92 -13.21 -1.99
CA LEU A 46 -9.25 -12.42 -3.02
C LEU A 46 -8.29 -13.27 -3.84
N GLU A 47 -8.06 -12.84 -5.07
CA GLU A 47 -6.97 -13.35 -5.90
C GLU A 47 -5.60 -12.93 -5.33
N PRO A 48 -4.53 -13.72 -5.55
CA PRO A 48 -3.17 -13.33 -5.17
C PRO A 48 -2.77 -11.98 -5.78
N SER A 49 -2.00 -11.19 -5.03
CA SER A 49 -1.50 -9.89 -5.48
C SER A 49 0.02 -9.81 -5.49
N LEU A 50 0.57 -9.13 -6.50
CA LEU A 50 2.00 -8.85 -6.62
C LEU A 50 2.26 -7.35 -6.56
N LEU A 51 3.19 -6.94 -5.70
CA LEU A 51 3.81 -5.62 -5.74
C LEU A 51 4.93 -5.61 -6.79
N THR A 52 4.85 -4.65 -7.69
CA THR A 52 5.73 -4.51 -8.85
C THR A 52 6.18 -3.06 -9.03
N ARG A 53 7.12 -2.85 -9.95
CA ARG A 53 7.66 -1.55 -10.32
C ARG A 53 7.17 -1.16 -11.71
N GLY A 54 6.92 0.13 -11.91
CA GLY A 54 6.79 0.73 -13.22
C GLY A 54 8.13 0.80 -13.96
N PRO A 55 8.11 1.00 -15.28
CA PRO A 55 9.27 0.84 -16.15
C PRO A 55 10.43 1.81 -15.87
N ALA A 56 10.15 2.97 -15.26
CA ALA A 56 11.18 3.96 -14.92
C ALA A 56 11.97 3.63 -13.64
N LEU A 57 11.53 2.66 -12.83
CA LEU A 57 12.15 2.38 -11.54
C LEU A 57 13.25 1.33 -11.65
N ILE A 58 14.40 1.64 -11.08
CA ILE A 58 15.52 0.70 -11.01
C ILE A 58 15.53 0.05 -9.63
N PRO A 59 15.50 -1.30 -9.50
CA PRO A 59 15.55 -1.97 -8.21
C PRO A 59 16.80 -1.58 -7.40
N GLN A 60 16.63 -1.40 -6.08
CA GLN A 60 17.74 -1.14 -5.15
C GLN A 60 17.75 -2.15 -4.02
N LYS A 61 18.94 -2.45 -3.47
CA LYS A 61 19.06 -3.24 -2.25
C LYS A 61 18.72 -2.39 -1.03
N ALA A 62 17.73 -2.82 -0.27
CA ALA A 62 17.42 -2.29 1.05
C ALA A 62 16.58 -3.33 1.80
N THR A 63 17.18 -3.95 2.82
CA THR A 63 16.51 -5.00 3.58
C THR A 63 15.20 -4.51 4.20
N TYR A 64 14.25 -5.44 4.37
CA TYR A 64 12.92 -5.19 4.95
C TYR A 64 12.12 -4.10 4.19
N SER A 65 12.41 -3.91 2.91
CA SER A 65 11.75 -2.92 2.05
C SER A 65 11.60 -3.51 0.64
N PHE A 66 10.62 -3.06 -0.14
CA PHE A 66 10.64 -3.17 -1.59
C PHE A 66 11.14 -1.85 -2.16
N ALA A 67 12.33 -1.87 -2.73
CA ALA A 67 13.14 -0.67 -2.90
C ALA A 67 13.51 -0.40 -4.36
N SER A 68 13.48 0.88 -4.71
CA SER A 68 13.86 1.38 -6.03
C SER A 68 14.56 2.72 -5.93
N ALA A 69 15.50 2.94 -6.85
CA ALA A 69 15.89 4.28 -7.26
C ALA A 69 14.79 4.86 -8.14
N PHE A 70 14.35 6.09 -7.85
CA PHE A 70 13.42 6.82 -8.70
C PHE A 70 14.19 7.81 -9.58
N PRO A 71 13.78 8.02 -10.84
CA PRO A 71 14.36 9.04 -11.70
C PRO A 71 14.02 10.44 -11.20
N VAL A 72 14.74 11.44 -11.71
CA VAL A 72 14.41 12.85 -11.49
C VAL A 72 13.26 13.23 -12.42
N ASN A 73 12.04 13.22 -11.89
CA ASN A 73 10.86 13.78 -12.53
C ASN A 73 10.46 15.05 -11.79
N ALA A 74 10.33 16.19 -12.48
CA ALA A 74 10.01 17.46 -11.83
C ALA A 74 8.56 17.50 -11.34
N THR A 75 7.63 16.94 -12.12
CA THR A 75 6.19 16.98 -11.85
C THR A 75 5.55 15.59 -11.80
N LYS A 76 4.33 15.50 -11.25
CA LYS A 76 3.49 14.30 -11.33
C LYS A 76 3.29 13.85 -12.77
N LYS A 77 3.06 14.80 -13.70
CA LYS A 77 2.89 14.50 -15.13
C LYS A 77 4.12 13.82 -15.72
N ASP A 78 5.31 14.26 -15.35
CA ASP A 78 6.57 13.64 -15.81
C ASP A 78 6.72 12.22 -15.26
N ALA A 79 6.39 12.01 -13.98
CA ALA A 79 6.41 10.67 -13.37
C ALA A 79 5.38 9.72 -14.00
N VAL A 80 4.18 10.21 -14.34
CA VAL A 80 3.17 9.45 -15.08
C VAL A 80 3.69 9.05 -16.46
N LYS A 81 4.24 10.00 -17.22
CA LYS A 81 4.81 9.76 -18.55
C LYS A 81 5.98 8.77 -18.52
N ALA A 82 6.84 8.87 -17.51
CA ALA A 82 7.99 7.97 -17.35
C ALA A 82 7.59 6.58 -16.82
N GLY A 83 6.42 6.43 -16.20
CA GLY A 83 6.05 5.21 -15.49
C GLY A 83 6.81 5.02 -14.18
N ALA A 84 7.07 6.11 -13.45
CA ALA A 84 7.77 6.09 -12.16
C ALA A 84 6.80 5.79 -11.01
N TYR A 85 6.42 4.52 -10.86
CA TYR A 85 5.46 4.09 -9.84
C TYR A 85 5.75 2.71 -9.25
N TYR A 86 5.21 2.45 -8.06
CA TYR A 86 4.94 1.09 -7.59
C TYR A 86 3.51 0.69 -7.94
N GLN A 87 3.25 -0.60 -8.20
CA GLN A 87 1.91 -1.08 -8.57
C GLN A 87 1.57 -2.41 -7.90
N PHE A 88 0.30 -2.56 -7.52
CA PHE A 88 -0.31 -3.85 -7.18
C PHE A 88 -1.78 -3.86 -7.64
N THR A 89 -2.40 -5.04 -7.58
CA THR A 89 -3.82 -5.22 -7.92
C THR A 89 -4.60 -5.87 -6.78
N ILE A 90 -5.91 -5.69 -6.76
CA ILE A 90 -6.82 -6.46 -5.91
C ILE A 90 -8.05 -6.84 -6.72
N GLN A 91 -8.46 -8.10 -6.60
CA GLN A 91 -9.61 -8.66 -7.30
C GLN A 91 -10.26 -9.68 -6.38
N ALA A 92 -11.58 -9.62 -6.27
CA ALA A 92 -12.34 -10.64 -5.54
C ALA A 92 -12.40 -11.92 -6.37
N LYS A 93 -12.39 -13.07 -5.68
CA LYS A 93 -12.71 -14.36 -6.31
C LYS A 93 -14.17 -14.40 -6.73
N LYS A 94 -14.50 -15.34 -7.62
CA LYS A 94 -15.87 -15.61 -8.05
C LYS A 94 -16.85 -15.64 -6.86
N ASP A 95 -18.01 -15.02 -7.05
CA ASP A 95 -19.11 -14.88 -6.07
C ASP A 95 -18.79 -13.99 -4.85
N TYR A 96 -17.70 -13.21 -4.90
CA TYR A 96 -17.37 -12.21 -3.89
C TYR A 96 -17.23 -10.80 -4.50
N ALA A 97 -17.34 -9.80 -3.64
CA ALA A 97 -17.03 -8.41 -3.92
C ALA A 97 -16.18 -7.80 -2.80
N VAL A 98 -15.44 -6.75 -3.14
CA VAL A 98 -14.58 -6.02 -2.21
C VAL A 98 -15.06 -4.58 -2.01
N SER A 99 -15.05 -4.14 -0.76
CA SER A 99 -15.26 -2.74 -0.36
C SER A 99 -14.04 -2.25 0.41
N LEU A 100 -13.35 -1.26 -0.12
CA LEU A 100 -12.09 -0.76 0.44
C LEU A 100 -12.31 0.42 1.36
N SER A 101 -11.50 0.52 2.40
CA SER A 101 -11.76 1.47 3.49
C SER A 101 -10.55 2.29 3.90
N ALA A 102 -9.34 1.78 3.74
CA ALA A 102 -8.12 2.54 3.99
C ALA A 102 -6.91 1.88 3.31
N LEU A 103 -5.91 2.69 3.02
CA LEU A 103 -4.57 2.26 2.59
C LEU A 103 -3.53 2.92 3.49
N ASP A 104 -2.65 2.10 4.05
CA ASP A 104 -1.51 2.53 4.87
C ASP A 104 -0.20 2.14 4.19
N VAL A 105 0.79 3.03 4.23
CA VAL A 105 2.12 2.76 3.69
C VAL A 105 3.21 3.33 4.61
N VAL A 106 4.29 2.58 4.75
CA VAL A 106 5.54 3.03 5.37
C VAL A 106 6.52 3.33 4.24
N LEU A 107 7.07 4.55 4.24
CA LEU A 107 8.07 4.97 3.25
C LEU A 107 9.44 5.17 3.88
N ARG A 108 10.46 4.59 3.25
CA ARG A 108 11.88 4.77 3.60
C ARG A 108 12.56 5.51 2.46
N ILE A 109 12.80 6.79 2.70
CA ILE A 109 13.15 7.78 1.67
C ILE A 109 14.60 8.23 1.90
N GLN A 110 15.40 8.33 0.83
CA GLN A 110 16.77 8.88 0.87
C GLN A 110 16.81 10.38 0.52
N LYS A 111 17.98 11.01 0.68
CA LYS A 111 18.16 12.46 0.60
C LYS A 111 17.67 13.08 -0.71
N ASN A 112 17.96 12.46 -1.85
CA ASN A 112 17.63 13.01 -3.17
C ASN A 112 16.43 12.31 -3.82
N ALA A 113 15.78 11.40 -3.11
CA ALA A 113 14.58 10.71 -3.57
C ALA A 113 13.41 11.71 -3.77
N PRO A 114 12.37 11.31 -4.55
CA PRO A 114 11.12 12.04 -4.71
C PRO A 114 10.63 12.76 -3.46
N LYS A 115 10.18 14.01 -3.65
CA LYS A 115 9.67 14.92 -2.61
C LYS A 115 8.16 14.94 -2.49
N TYR A 116 7.47 14.37 -3.46
CA TYR A 116 6.02 14.28 -3.48
C TYR A 116 5.60 12.91 -3.99
N TYR A 117 4.43 12.47 -3.58
CA TYR A 117 3.81 11.27 -4.09
C TYR A 117 2.28 11.37 -4.11
N ARG A 118 1.66 10.49 -4.89
CA ARG A 118 0.21 10.37 -5.01
C ARG A 118 -0.16 8.94 -5.33
N TRP A 119 -1.17 8.43 -4.64
CA TRP A 119 -1.81 7.17 -4.99
C TRP A 119 -2.84 7.41 -6.08
N GLN A 120 -2.93 6.46 -7.01
CA GLN A 120 -3.96 6.41 -8.03
C GLN A 120 -4.58 5.01 -8.07
N TYR A 121 -5.83 4.92 -8.50
CA TYR A 121 -6.48 3.65 -8.81
C TYR A 121 -7.01 3.61 -10.24
N SER A 122 -7.23 2.41 -10.77
CA SER A 122 -7.89 2.16 -12.04
C SER A 122 -8.74 0.90 -11.94
N LEU A 123 -9.90 0.90 -12.61
CA LEU A 123 -10.79 -0.26 -12.72
C LEU A 123 -10.70 -0.97 -14.08
N ASP A 124 -9.94 -0.40 -15.01
CA ASP A 124 -9.75 -0.92 -16.38
C ASP A 124 -8.26 -1.14 -16.72
N GLY A 125 -7.37 -0.86 -15.78
CA GLY A 125 -5.91 -0.96 -15.93
C GLY A 125 -5.28 0.12 -16.82
N LYS A 126 -6.08 1.06 -17.36
CA LYS A 126 -5.64 2.06 -18.35
C LYS A 126 -5.86 3.49 -17.86
N ASN A 127 -7.07 3.79 -17.40
CA ASN A 127 -7.46 5.11 -16.92
C ASN A 127 -7.30 5.16 -15.41
N PHE A 128 -6.42 6.05 -14.93
CA PHE A 128 -6.10 6.19 -13.52
C PHE A 128 -6.70 7.46 -12.93
N THR A 129 -7.29 7.31 -11.74
CA THR A 129 -7.88 8.40 -10.96
C THR A 129 -7.05 8.61 -9.69
N ASP A 130 -6.77 9.87 -9.38
CA ASP A 130 -6.08 10.29 -8.17
C ASP A 130 -6.86 9.95 -6.89
N LEU A 131 -6.16 9.48 -5.86
CA LEU A 131 -6.70 9.27 -4.52
C LEU A 131 -6.15 10.31 -3.54
N GLY A 132 -7.06 10.88 -2.75
CA GLY A 132 -6.87 11.98 -1.82
C GLY A 132 -7.35 13.31 -2.41
N ASN A 133 -7.15 14.42 -1.70
CA ASN A 133 -7.49 15.77 -2.19
C ASN A 133 -6.27 16.56 -2.69
N ALA A 134 -5.06 16.22 -2.24
CA ALA A 134 -3.81 16.87 -2.65
C ALA A 134 -2.62 15.90 -2.72
N ASP A 135 -1.60 16.27 -3.50
CA ASP A 135 -0.33 15.55 -3.52
C ASP A 135 0.34 15.60 -2.14
N ILE A 136 0.95 14.49 -1.71
CA ILE A 136 1.52 14.38 -0.37
C ILE A 136 3.01 14.68 -0.45
N LYS A 137 3.49 15.61 0.39
CA LYS A 137 4.92 15.84 0.57
C LYS A 137 5.53 14.63 1.27
N SER A 138 6.55 14.04 0.64
CA SER A 138 7.26 12.89 1.20
C SER A 138 7.94 13.28 2.51
N GLY A 139 7.97 12.36 3.48
CA GLY A 139 8.68 12.55 4.75
C GLY A 139 10.19 12.80 4.59
N THR A 140 10.86 13.06 5.73
CA THR A 140 12.31 13.27 5.77
C THR A 140 13.07 11.95 5.62
N THR A 141 14.39 12.04 5.42
CA THR A 141 15.26 10.86 5.31
C THR A 141 15.35 10.12 6.64
N ILE A 142 14.60 9.03 6.77
CA ILE A 142 14.56 8.18 7.98
C ILE A 142 14.85 6.74 7.61
N ASN A 143 15.94 6.19 8.15
CA ASN A 143 16.40 4.85 7.82
C ASN A 143 15.40 3.73 8.21
N ASN A 144 14.64 3.93 9.27
CA ASN A 144 13.63 2.97 9.72
C ASN A 144 12.31 3.07 8.94
N GLY A 145 12.23 3.97 7.97
CA GLY A 145 10.97 4.34 7.33
C GLY A 145 10.03 5.10 8.26
N GLN A 146 9.08 5.78 7.66
CA GLN A 146 8.07 6.56 8.35
C GLN A 146 6.68 6.16 7.84
N GLU A 147 5.76 5.92 8.76
CA GLU A 147 4.35 5.79 8.42
C GLU A 147 3.86 7.09 7.77
N GLN A 148 3.13 6.93 6.68
CA GLN A 148 2.47 8.03 6.00
C GLN A 148 1.03 8.15 6.50
N PRO A 149 0.37 9.32 6.32
CA PRO A 149 -1.04 9.47 6.65
C PRO A 149 -1.89 8.38 5.99
N THR A 150 -2.78 7.76 6.77
CA THR A 150 -3.75 6.80 6.26
C THR A 150 -4.60 7.44 5.17
N LEU A 151 -4.64 6.81 4.00
CA LEU A 151 -5.51 7.23 2.91
C LEU A 151 -6.89 6.59 3.12
N ASP A 152 -7.90 7.39 3.48
CA ASP A 152 -9.27 6.91 3.58
C ASP A 152 -9.84 6.60 2.19
N LEU A 153 -10.34 5.38 2.02
CA LEU A 153 -10.94 4.92 0.76
C LEU A 153 -12.46 4.77 0.84
N SER A 154 -13.04 4.92 2.05
CA SER A 154 -14.47 4.67 2.27
C SER A 154 -15.39 5.63 1.52
N GLY A 155 -14.93 6.85 1.25
CA GLY A 155 -15.66 7.85 0.45
C GLY A 155 -15.64 7.61 -1.07
N TYR A 156 -14.80 6.69 -1.58
CA TYR A 156 -14.69 6.45 -3.02
C TYR A 156 -15.72 5.39 -3.43
N LYS A 157 -16.87 5.85 -3.95
CA LYS A 157 -17.97 4.97 -4.39
C LYS A 157 -17.52 3.88 -5.36
N ALA A 158 -16.60 4.21 -6.27
CA ALA A 158 -16.04 3.27 -7.25
C ALA A 158 -15.17 2.15 -6.63
N LEU A 159 -14.80 2.28 -5.35
CA LEU A 159 -14.03 1.28 -4.59
C LEU A 159 -14.89 0.51 -3.58
N GLN A 160 -16.21 0.68 -3.64
CA GLN A 160 -17.18 -0.06 -2.82
C GLN A 160 -17.94 -1.07 -3.68
N HIS A 161 -18.19 -2.26 -3.12
CA HIS A 161 -18.93 -3.35 -3.76
C HIS A 161 -18.38 -3.74 -5.14
N VAL A 162 -17.05 -3.69 -5.30
CA VAL A 162 -16.41 -4.00 -6.58
C VAL A 162 -16.47 -5.51 -6.83
N PRO A 163 -17.11 -5.97 -7.92
CA PRO A 163 -17.37 -7.39 -8.15
C PRO A 163 -16.11 -8.13 -8.63
N ALA A 164 -16.14 -9.46 -8.56
CA ALA A 164 -15.05 -10.34 -9.00
C ALA A 164 -14.59 -10.15 -10.45
N SER A 165 -15.46 -9.64 -11.34
CA SER A 165 -15.12 -9.36 -12.74
C SER A 165 -14.22 -8.14 -12.94
N VAL A 166 -13.97 -7.35 -11.88
CA VAL A 166 -13.21 -6.11 -11.93
C VAL A 166 -11.94 -6.25 -11.09
N SER A 167 -10.79 -5.97 -11.70
CA SER A 167 -9.51 -5.87 -11.01
C SER A 167 -9.20 -4.41 -10.73
N ILE A 168 -9.02 -4.05 -9.46
CA ILE A 168 -8.63 -2.70 -9.06
C ILE A 168 -7.10 -2.63 -9.08
N THR A 169 -6.53 -1.78 -9.92
CA THR A 169 -5.09 -1.53 -9.98
C THR A 169 -4.75 -0.29 -9.18
N PHE A 170 -3.81 -0.39 -8.25
CA PHE A 170 -3.25 0.73 -7.50
C PHE A 170 -1.86 1.10 -8.01
N ARG A 171 -1.58 2.39 -8.12
CA ARG A 171 -0.24 2.93 -8.38
C ARG A 171 0.16 3.98 -7.37
N LEU A 172 1.39 3.90 -6.88
CA LEU A 172 2.04 4.95 -6.11
C LEU A 172 3.04 5.66 -7.00
N TYR A 173 2.66 6.82 -7.53
CA TYR A 173 3.56 7.70 -8.26
C TYR A 173 4.34 8.60 -7.30
N ALA A 174 5.60 8.87 -7.60
CA ALA A 174 6.42 9.81 -6.84
C ALA A 174 7.31 10.66 -7.76
N TRP A 175 7.52 11.92 -7.41
CA TRP A 175 8.28 12.90 -8.20
C TRP A 175 8.95 13.97 -7.32
N GLY A 176 9.61 14.94 -7.95
CA GLY A 176 10.31 16.03 -7.30
C GLY A 176 11.69 15.66 -6.75
N GLY A 177 12.28 14.55 -7.22
CA GLY A 177 13.63 14.12 -6.81
C GLY A 177 14.70 15.17 -7.15
N LEU A 178 15.79 15.17 -6.39
CA LEU A 178 16.84 16.21 -6.51
C LEU A 178 18.12 15.71 -7.18
N GLY A 179 18.23 14.41 -7.45
CA GLY A 179 19.43 13.81 -8.01
C GLY A 179 19.28 12.31 -8.23
N THR A 180 20.30 11.72 -8.85
CA THR A 180 20.35 10.29 -9.21
C THR A 180 21.15 9.43 -8.22
N THR A 181 21.88 10.06 -7.30
CA THR A 181 22.51 9.43 -6.13
C THR A 181 21.63 9.60 -4.91
N ASP A 182 21.63 8.66 -3.96
CA ASP A 182 20.76 8.70 -2.76
C ASP A 182 19.27 8.98 -3.08
N ASN A 183 18.77 8.36 -4.14
CA ASN A 183 17.43 8.56 -4.68
C ASN A 183 16.47 7.39 -4.42
N GLY A 184 16.75 6.60 -3.38
CA GLY A 184 15.90 5.50 -2.94
C GLY A 184 14.58 6.00 -2.35
N PHE A 185 13.47 5.70 -3.02
CA PHE A 185 12.10 5.89 -2.51
C PHE A 185 11.48 4.51 -2.40
N ARG A 186 11.26 4.03 -1.18
CA ARG A 186 11.10 2.59 -0.90
C ARG A 186 9.85 2.36 -0.06
N ILE A 187 9.11 1.30 -0.36
CA ILE A 187 8.04 0.82 0.51
C ILE A 187 8.69 -0.03 1.60
N GLY A 188 8.69 0.47 2.84
CA GLY A 188 9.46 -0.06 3.96
C GLY A 188 9.82 1.05 4.96
N LYS A 189 10.40 0.74 6.12
CA LYS A 189 10.87 -0.57 6.56
C LYS A 189 9.79 -1.32 7.35
N SER A 190 9.52 -2.57 6.97
CA SER A 190 8.71 -3.48 7.79
C SER A 190 9.43 -3.84 9.09
N ASN A 191 8.66 -4.21 10.11
CA ASN A 191 9.18 -4.80 11.35
C ASN A 191 8.16 -5.79 11.93
N THR A 192 8.43 -6.37 13.11
CA THR A 192 7.56 -7.37 13.75
C THR A 192 6.17 -6.86 14.13
N GLN A 193 5.98 -5.55 14.21
CA GLN A 193 4.73 -4.91 14.62
C GLN A 193 4.02 -4.19 13.46
N ARG A 194 4.68 -4.04 12.30
CA ARG A 194 4.10 -3.34 11.14
C ARG A 194 4.49 -3.95 9.80
N SER A 195 3.47 -4.17 8.97
CA SER A 195 3.63 -4.33 7.52
C SER A 195 3.98 -2.99 6.87
N ALA A 196 4.67 -3.01 5.73
CA ALA A 196 5.06 -1.78 5.03
C ALA A 196 3.97 -1.23 4.10
N LEU A 197 3.03 -2.08 3.67
CA LEU A 197 1.88 -1.68 2.86
C LEU A 197 0.69 -2.52 3.29
N VAL A 198 -0.43 -1.86 3.61
CA VAL A 198 -1.66 -2.50 4.09
C VAL A 198 -2.85 -1.89 3.37
N LEU A 199 -3.74 -2.75 2.88
CA LEU A 199 -5.05 -2.37 2.39
C LEU A 199 -6.11 -2.96 3.33
N LYS A 200 -7.02 -2.11 3.79
CA LYS A 200 -8.09 -2.44 4.73
C LYS A 200 -9.43 -2.36 4.03
N GLY A 201 -10.34 -3.28 4.35
CA GLY A 201 -11.66 -3.32 3.73
C GLY A 201 -12.51 -4.46 4.25
N LYS A 202 -13.46 -4.88 3.41
CA LYS A 202 -14.28 -6.06 3.62
C LYS A 202 -14.41 -6.80 2.30
N VAL A 203 -14.36 -8.13 2.36
CA VAL A 203 -14.70 -9.01 1.24
C VAL A 203 -15.98 -9.74 1.61
N THR A 204 -17.01 -9.63 0.78
CA THR A 204 -18.34 -10.15 1.08
C THR A 204 -18.83 -11.00 -0.08
N ARG A 205 -19.49 -12.12 0.25
CA ARG A 205 -20.18 -12.94 -0.75
C ARG A 205 -21.29 -12.12 -1.40
N GLN A 206 -21.43 -12.22 -2.73
CA GLN A 206 -22.54 -11.64 -3.50
C GLN A 206 -23.69 -12.64 -3.65
#